data_AF-A0AAD0YBQ7-F1
#
_entry.id   AF-A0AAD0YBQ7-F1
#
_cell.length_a   1.000
_cell.length_b   1.000
_cell.length_c   1.000
_cell.angle_alpha   90.00
_cell.angle_beta   90.00
_cell.angle_gamma   90.00
#
_symmetry.space_group_name_H-M   'P 1'
#
loop_
_entity.id
_entity.type
_entity.pdbx_description
1 polymer ?
#
loop_
_entity_poly.entity_id
_entity_poly.type
_entity_poly.pdbx_seq_one_letter_code
_entity_poly.pdbx_strand_id
1 'polypeptide(L)'
;MRILHLILVFIFCSFSAQKSLPLDTLKLKEAKDMLADDYGNLYIYKNKDFSLTKYDSLGKQIGQMMLTVPFKVQTVQNPLSVPLFSENAQELKFVDQNMNEIQRVDFKQKFGFIKIAYAEDLQQLWLLDESTKRLIQYNFRNETIINSYPFDASFDDLMDLLVYENKIYILTRQAFSVYTFKFEKIFEAPVENGKRFRRENEFILVITNNTILKYIPEKEMVKIFQDPEARIVDKNTLSYFEIKANKLYLYSLEKNNEAQLQQKPEVPQKDPEQGTKQPEETPAESGSQQEKLEKKTQEIENKNPAESSLQKLIEDISTLDAAGN
;
A
#
# COMPACT_ATOMS: atom_id res chain seq x y z
N MET A 1 18.36 -42.94 30.16
CA MET A 1 18.12 -41.68 30.91
C MET A 1 18.72 -40.44 30.25
N ARG A 2 19.92 -40.47 29.63
CA ARG A 2 20.56 -39.26 29.07
C ARG A 2 19.97 -38.76 27.73
N ILE A 3 19.46 -39.64 26.88
CA ILE A 3 18.84 -39.27 25.59
C ILE A 3 17.48 -38.59 25.78
N LEU A 4 16.74 -38.92 26.85
CA LEU A 4 15.46 -38.28 27.15
C LEU A 4 15.62 -36.80 27.50
N HIS A 5 16.75 -36.41 28.09
CA HIS A 5 17.03 -35.01 28.42
C HIS A 5 17.33 -34.18 27.16
N LEU A 6 17.93 -34.79 26.14
CA LEU A 6 18.23 -34.13 24.86
C LEU A 6 16.96 -33.84 24.04
N ILE A 7 15.99 -34.75 24.06
CA ILE A 7 14.67 -34.54 23.41
C ILE A 7 13.89 -33.41 24.11
N LEU A 8 14.01 -33.32 25.44
CA LEU A 8 13.31 -32.31 26.23
C LEU A 8 13.84 -30.90 25.97
N VAL A 9 15.13 -30.74 25.66
CA VAL A 9 15.73 -29.43 25.32
C VAL A 9 15.30 -28.92 23.94
N PHE A 10 15.12 -29.80 22.94
CA PHE A 10 14.68 -29.38 21.60
C PHE A 10 13.20 -28.98 21.51
N ILE A 11 12.35 -29.46 22.42
CA ILE A 11 10.92 -29.09 22.46
C ILE A 11 10.73 -27.63 22.94
N PHE A 12 11.63 -27.10 23.77
CA PHE A 12 11.53 -25.73 24.28
C PHE A 12 11.98 -24.65 23.28
N CYS A 13 12.77 -25.00 22.25
CA CYS A 13 13.27 -24.02 21.27
C CYS A 13 12.33 -23.76 20.09
N SER A 14 11.24 -24.53 19.95
CA SER A 14 10.28 -24.36 18.84
C SER A 14 9.15 -23.36 19.14
N PHE A 15 9.11 -22.78 20.35
CA PHE A 15 8.14 -21.75 20.73
C PHE A 15 8.70 -20.34 20.54
N SER A 16 9.14 -20.00 19.32
CA SER A 16 9.12 -18.58 18.92
C SER A 16 7.67 -18.21 18.62
N ALA A 17 6.90 -18.03 19.69
CA ALA A 17 5.50 -17.65 19.61
C ALA A 17 5.38 -16.30 18.89
N GLN A 18 4.58 -16.28 17.82
CA GLN A 18 4.04 -15.07 17.23
C GLN A 18 3.56 -14.16 18.38
N LYS A 19 4.02 -12.90 18.41
CA LYS A 19 3.49 -11.91 19.36
C LYS A 19 2.02 -11.65 18.99
N SER A 20 1.11 -12.46 19.54
CA SER A 20 -0.30 -12.09 19.63
C SER A 20 -0.35 -10.88 20.56
N LEU A 21 -0.50 -9.69 20.00
CA LEU A 21 -0.82 -8.53 20.82
C LEU A 21 -2.16 -8.87 21.53
N PRO A 22 -2.24 -8.80 22.87
CA PRO A 22 -3.49 -9.00 23.60
C PRO A 22 -4.38 -7.79 23.35
N LEU A 23 -4.95 -7.75 22.15
CA LEU A 23 -5.85 -6.72 21.66
C LEU A 23 -7.29 -7.03 22.07
N ASP A 24 -7.49 -7.76 23.18
CA ASP A 24 -8.82 -8.14 23.70
C ASP A 24 -9.70 -6.92 24.05
N THR A 25 -9.12 -5.72 24.12
CA THR A 25 -9.84 -4.45 24.26
C THR A 25 -10.39 -3.90 22.94
N LEU A 26 -9.85 -4.30 21.80
CA LEU A 26 -10.33 -3.82 20.51
C LEU A 26 -11.65 -4.50 20.16
N LYS A 27 -12.70 -3.70 20.03
CA LYS A 27 -14.03 -4.13 19.59
C LYS A 27 -14.03 -4.43 18.07
N LEU A 28 -13.26 -5.43 17.66
CA LEU A 28 -13.01 -5.80 16.25
C LEU A 28 -14.21 -6.46 15.58
N LYS A 29 -15.13 -7.04 16.35
CA LYS A 29 -16.34 -7.70 15.83
C LYS A 29 -17.19 -6.77 14.96
N GLU A 30 -17.20 -5.47 15.27
CA GLU A 30 -18.02 -4.46 14.59
C GLU A 30 -17.22 -3.64 13.54
N ALA A 31 -15.93 -3.92 13.37
CA ALA A 31 -15.10 -3.19 12.42
C ALA A 31 -15.56 -3.47 10.98
N LYS A 32 -15.97 -2.45 10.23
CA LYS A 32 -16.22 -2.55 8.78
C LYS A 32 -14.93 -2.38 7.99
N ASP A 33 -14.05 -1.51 8.47
CA ASP A 33 -12.77 -1.24 7.86
C ASP A 33 -11.67 -1.11 8.93
N MET A 34 -10.43 -1.36 8.51
CA MET A 34 -9.22 -1.16 9.26
C MET A 34 -8.14 -0.62 8.30
N LEU A 35 -7.42 0.40 8.73
CA LEU A 35 -6.25 0.92 8.06
C LEU A 35 -5.08 1.05 9.04
N ALA A 36 -3.86 0.85 8.56
CA ALA A 36 -2.63 1.00 9.34
C ALA A 36 -1.75 2.10 8.74
N ASP A 37 -1.33 3.04 9.60
CA ASP A 37 -0.32 4.03 9.22
C ASP A 37 1.11 3.49 9.44
N ASP A 38 2.10 4.22 8.93
CA ASP A 38 3.50 3.81 9.02
C ASP A 38 4.11 4.02 10.42
N TYR A 39 3.39 4.71 11.32
CA TYR A 39 3.76 4.86 12.73
C TYR A 39 3.23 3.70 13.61
N GLY A 40 2.53 2.74 13.00
CA GLY A 40 1.96 1.59 13.67
C GLY A 40 0.63 1.86 14.37
N ASN A 41 -0.02 3.00 14.10
CA ASN A 41 -1.38 3.25 14.57
C ASN A 41 -2.39 2.55 13.66
N LEU A 42 -3.51 2.17 14.28
CA LEU A 42 -4.60 1.47 13.63
C LEU A 42 -5.85 2.33 13.65
N TYR A 43 -6.45 2.48 12.50
CA TYR A 43 -7.69 3.21 12.29
C TYR A 43 -8.79 2.21 12.01
N ILE A 44 -9.78 2.14 12.90
CA ILE A 44 -10.88 1.20 12.79
C ILE A 44 -12.17 1.97 12.59
N TYR A 45 -12.80 1.71 11.46
CA TYR A 45 -14.09 2.28 11.12
C TYR A 45 -15.20 1.26 11.41
N LYS A 46 -16.23 1.67 12.14
CA LYS A 46 -17.41 0.86 12.44
C LYS A 46 -18.63 1.42 11.75
N ASN A 47 -19.38 0.55 11.06
CA ASN A 47 -20.59 0.98 10.35
C ASN A 47 -21.82 1.09 11.25
N LYS A 48 -21.76 0.54 12.46
CA LYS A 48 -22.90 0.48 13.38
C LYS A 48 -23.18 1.84 14.03
N ASP A 49 -22.12 2.54 14.41
CA ASP A 49 -22.18 3.84 15.09
C ASP A 49 -21.39 4.93 14.32
N PHE A 50 -20.94 4.62 13.10
CA PHE A 50 -20.11 5.49 12.25
C PHE A 50 -18.88 6.05 12.97
N SER A 51 -18.36 5.32 13.96
CA SER A 51 -17.16 5.73 14.67
C SER A 51 -15.90 5.37 13.90
N LEU A 52 -14.96 6.32 13.85
CA LEU A 52 -13.59 6.11 13.43
C LEU A 52 -12.70 6.21 14.67
N THR A 53 -12.16 5.09 15.12
CA THR A 53 -11.32 5.03 16.32
C THR A 53 -9.88 4.77 15.94
N LYS A 54 -8.96 5.55 16.50
CA LYS A 54 -7.52 5.39 16.35
C LYS A 54 -6.93 4.72 17.59
N TYR A 55 -6.12 3.68 17.37
CA TYR A 55 -5.39 2.95 18.39
C TYR A 55 -3.90 3.04 18.11
N ASP A 56 -3.08 3.07 19.17
CA ASP A 56 -1.64 2.92 19.02
C ASP A 56 -1.22 1.46 18.76
N SER A 57 0.07 1.23 18.56
CA SER A 57 0.65 -0.09 18.32
C SER A 57 0.49 -1.08 19.48
N LEU A 58 0.16 -0.59 20.68
CA LEU A 58 -0.12 -1.40 21.87
C LEU A 58 -1.63 -1.69 22.02
N GLY A 59 -2.48 -1.14 21.13
CA GLY A 59 -3.92 -1.31 21.17
C GLY A 59 -4.65 -0.38 22.13
N LYS A 60 -3.98 0.67 22.63
CA LYS A 60 -4.64 1.71 23.43
C LYS A 60 -5.36 2.66 22.49
N GLN A 61 -6.62 2.95 22.79
CA GLN A 61 -7.36 3.98 22.08
C GLN A 61 -6.73 5.35 22.38
N ILE A 62 -6.30 6.06 21.33
CA ILE A 62 -5.66 7.38 21.41
C ILE A 62 -6.49 8.48 20.75
N GLY A 63 -7.55 8.13 20.01
CA GLY A 63 -8.48 9.10 19.44
C GLY A 63 -9.75 8.44 18.94
N GLN A 64 -10.84 9.20 18.88
CA GLN A 64 -12.10 8.74 18.29
C GLN A 64 -12.87 9.92 17.73
N MET A 65 -13.38 9.76 16.50
CA MET A 65 -14.32 10.66 15.87
C MET A 65 -15.65 9.94 15.69
N MET A 66 -16.75 10.61 16.05
CA MET A 66 -18.10 10.16 15.76
C MET A 66 -18.61 10.89 14.52
N LEU A 67 -19.01 10.13 13.49
CA LEU A 67 -19.57 10.68 12.27
C LEU A 67 -21.09 10.56 12.32
N THR A 68 -21.80 11.53 11.75
CA THR A 68 -23.28 11.54 11.72
C THR A 68 -23.85 10.73 10.56
N VAL A 69 -23.02 10.42 9.56
CA VAL A 69 -23.35 9.65 8.37
C VAL A 69 -22.18 8.72 8.02
N PRO A 70 -22.37 7.75 7.12
CA PRO A 70 -21.26 6.90 6.68
C PRO A 70 -20.18 7.69 5.93
N PHE A 71 -18.91 7.44 6.28
CA PHE A 71 -17.76 7.87 5.51
C PHE A 71 -16.89 6.68 5.12
N LYS A 72 -16.22 6.80 3.97
CA LYS A 72 -15.10 5.94 3.57
C LYS A 72 -13.80 6.67 3.91
N VAL A 73 -12.93 6.02 4.69
CA VAL A 73 -11.54 6.47 4.86
C VAL A 73 -10.78 6.12 3.58
N GLN A 74 -10.21 7.09 2.89
CA GLN A 74 -9.49 6.81 1.63
C GLN A 74 -8.09 6.26 1.93
N THR A 75 -7.31 6.95 2.75
CA THR A 75 -5.95 6.54 3.12
C THR A 75 -5.54 7.13 4.47
N VAL A 76 -4.61 6.47 5.15
CA VAL A 76 -3.96 6.95 6.39
C VAL A 76 -2.45 7.08 6.24
N GLN A 77 -1.94 7.03 5.00
CA GLN A 77 -0.51 7.15 4.72
C GLN A 77 0.07 8.49 5.19
N ASN A 78 -0.72 9.56 5.08
CA ASN A 78 -0.43 10.82 5.74
C ASN A 78 -1.36 11.01 6.95
N PRO A 79 -0.94 10.62 8.17
CA PRO A 79 -1.79 10.74 9.35
C PRO A 79 -2.04 12.19 9.77
N LEU A 80 -1.31 13.18 9.22
CA LEU A 80 -1.57 14.59 9.47
C LEU A 80 -2.78 15.12 8.69
N SER A 81 -3.20 14.41 7.64
CA SER A 81 -4.35 14.77 6.82
C SER A 81 -4.97 13.49 6.24
N VAL A 82 -5.93 12.94 6.96
CA VAL A 82 -6.68 11.73 6.61
C VAL A 82 -7.96 12.11 5.87
N PRO A 83 -8.05 11.87 4.55
CA PRO A 83 -9.25 12.15 3.77
C PRO A 83 -10.37 11.11 4.02
N LEU A 84 -11.55 11.62 4.34
CA LEU A 84 -12.79 10.88 4.56
C LEU A 84 -13.85 11.38 3.58
N PHE A 85 -14.37 10.50 2.73
CA PHE A 85 -15.42 10.85 1.77
C PHE A 85 -16.77 10.26 2.18
N SER A 86 -17.84 11.05 2.12
CA SER A 86 -19.21 10.56 2.26
C SER A 86 -19.99 10.78 0.97
N GLU A 87 -20.34 9.68 0.31
CA GLU A 87 -21.25 9.68 -0.84
C GLU A 87 -22.64 10.19 -0.42
N ASN A 88 -23.14 9.84 0.76
CA ASN A 88 -24.47 10.26 1.22
C ASN A 88 -24.53 11.75 1.57
N ALA A 89 -23.51 12.26 2.26
CA ALA A 89 -23.45 13.68 2.59
C ALA A 89 -22.87 14.55 1.48
N GLN A 90 -22.33 13.96 0.40
CA GLN A 90 -21.70 14.68 -0.70
C GLN A 90 -20.65 15.67 -0.18
N GLU A 91 -19.79 15.19 0.71
CA GLU A 91 -18.72 15.99 1.31
C GLU A 91 -17.44 15.16 1.53
N LEU A 92 -16.30 15.85 1.51
CA LEU A 92 -15.01 15.33 1.90
C LEU A 92 -14.54 16.04 3.18
N LYS A 93 -14.03 15.29 4.14
CA LYS A 93 -13.42 15.81 5.37
C LYS A 93 -11.96 15.41 5.43
N PHE A 94 -11.12 16.28 5.95
CA PHE A 94 -9.76 15.97 6.34
C PHE A 94 -9.65 15.99 7.85
N VAL A 95 -8.98 14.97 8.39
CA VAL A 95 -8.83 14.76 9.82
C VAL A 95 -7.36 14.68 10.18
N ASP A 96 -6.94 15.34 11.26
CA ASP A 96 -5.57 15.29 11.73
C ASP A 96 -5.24 14.01 12.53
N GLN A 97 -3.98 13.89 12.95
CA GLN A 97 -3.50 12.76 13.74
C GLN A 97 -4.20 12.59 15.10
N ASN A 98 -4.84 13.64 15.61
CA ASN A 98 -5.56 13.69 16.88
C ASN A 98 -7.06 13.42 16.70
N MET A 99 -7.51 13.07 15.48
CA MET A 99 -8.90 12.85 15.13
C MET A 99 -9.77 14.11 15.14
N ASN A 100 -9.18 15.29 14.93
CA ASN A 100 -9.91 16.55 14.75
C ASN A 100 -10.15 16.83 13.26
N GLU A 101 -11.34 17.32 12.92
CA GLU A 101 -11.62 17.82 11.57
C GLU A 101 -10.83 19.11 11.34
N ILE A 102 -9.94 19.11 10.34
CA ILE A 102 -9.11 20.27 9.97
C ILE A 102 -9.63 20.99 8.74
N GLN A 103 -10.37 20.29 7.88
CA GLN A 103 -10.93 20.87 6.66
C GLN A 103 -12.16 20.08 6.19
N ARG A 104 -13.08 20.78 5.54
CA ARG A 104 -14.26 20.22 4.90
C ARG A 104 -14.44 20.82 3.51
N VAL A 105 -14.85 19.99 2.56
CA VAL A 105 -15.20 20.37 1.19
C VAL A 105 -16.61 19.86 0.91
N ASP A 106 -17.55 20.77 0.67
CA ASP A 106 -18.95 20.45 0.33
C ASP A 106 -19.14 20.43 -1.20
N PHE A 107 -19.79 19.39 -1.71
CA PHE A 107 -20.04 19.18 -3.14
C PHE A 107 -21.47 19.52 -3.58
N LYS A 108 -22.46 19.61 -2.66
CA LYS A 108 -23.90 19.61 -2.97
C LYS A 108 -24.37 20.69 -3.94
N GLN A 109 -23.73 21.86 -3.90
CA GLN A 109 -24.11 23.01 -4.71
C GLN A 109 -23.19 23.22 -5.92
N LYS A 110 -22.06 22.50 -5.97
CA LYS A 110 -20.98 22.70 -6.96
C LYS A 110 -20.99 21.65 -8.05
N PHE A 111 -21.42 20.43 -7.72
CA PHE A 111 -21.39 19.28 -8.62
C PHE A 111 -22.74 18.57 -8.63
N GLY A 112 -22.89 17.59 -9.53
CA GLY A 112 -23.98 16.64 -9.45
C GLY A 112 -23.79 15.66 -8.30
N PHE A 113 -24.13 14.39 -8.52
CA PHE A 113 -23.89 13.34 -7.56
C PHE A 113 -22.47 12.77 -7.71
N ILE A 114 -21.58 13.12 -6.79
CA ILE A 114 -20.23 12.57 -6.73
C ILE A 114 -20.29 11.14 -6.19
N LYS A 115 -19.90 10.19 -7.04
CA LYS A 115 -19.86 8.76 -6.70
C LYS A 115 -18.61 8.39 -5.92
N ILE A 116 -17.47 8.89 -6.35
CA ILE A 116 -16.17 8.70 -5.71
C ILE A 116 -15.41 10.01 -5.71
N ALA A 117 -14.73 10.30 -4.61
CA ALA A 117 -13.67 11.29 -4.56
C ALA A 117 -12.33 10.57 -4.29
N TYR A 118 -11.24 11.10 -4.84
CA TYR A 118 -9.87 10.71 -4.54
C TYR A 118 -9.07 11.99 -4.25
N ALA A 119 -8.52 12.09 -3.04
CA ALA A 119 -7.63 13.18 -2.66
C ALA A 119 -6.19 12.81 -3.01
N GLU A 120 -5.65 13.45 -4.05
CA GLU A 120 -4.27 13.26 -4.49
C GLU A 120 -3.29 13.97 -3.56
N ASP A 121 -3.63 15.21 -3.19
CA ASP A 121 -2.83 16.06 -2.33
C ASP A 121 -3.72 16.96 -1.43
N LEU A 122 -3.13 18.00 -0.83
CA LEU A 122 -3.81 18.93 0.08
C LEU A 122 -4.57 20.07 -0.62
N GLN A 123 -4.69 20.07 -1.95
CA GLN A 123 -5.32 21.15 -2.72
C GLN A 123 -6.21 20.68 -3.87
N GLN A 124 -6.00 19.46 -4.36
CA GLN A 124 -6.67 18.90 -5.52
C GLN A 124 -7.39 17.59 -5.19
N LEU A 125 -8.57 17.44 -5.81
CA LEU A 125 -9.38 16.23 -5.75
C LEU A 125 -9.67 15.77 -7.18
N TRP A 126 -9.74 14.47 -7.34
CA TRP A 126 -10.39 13.83 -8.48
C TRP A 126 -11.78 13.40 -8.05
N LEU A 127 -12.81 13.92 -8.72
CA LEU A 127 -14.22 13.69 -8.42
C LEU A 127 -14.86 12.97 -9.59
N LEU A 128 -15.50 11.83 -9.31
CA LEU A 128 -16.27 11.11 -10.30
C LEU A 128 -17.75 11.47 -10.15
N ASP A 129 -18.26 12.30 -11.05
CA ASP A 129 -19.65 12.77 -11.05
C ASP A 129 -20.53 11.86 -11.90
N GLU A 130 -21.46 11.16 -11.23
CA GLU A 130 -22.40 10.23 -11.85
C GLU A 130 -23.49 10.92 -12.65
N SER A 131 -23.88 12.13 -12.26
CA SER A 131 -24.95 12.88 -12.92
C SER A 131 -24.49 13.45 -14.25
N THR A 132 -23.26 13.95 -14.31
CA THR A 132 -22.69 14.51 -15.54
C THR A 132 -21.87 13.49 -16.34
N LYS A 133 -21.62 12.31 -15.76
CA LYS A 133 -20.75 11.26 -16.34
C LYS A 133 -19.36 11.80 -16.65
N ARG A 134 -18.72 12.43 -15.67
CA ARG A 134 -17.40 13.06 -15.83
C ARG A 134 -16.45 12.73 -14.70
N LEU A 135 -15.18 12.59 -15.03
CA LEU A 135 -14.07 12.68 -14.09
C LEU A 135 -13.58 14.14 -14.05
N ILE A 136 -13.67 14.77 -12.89
CA ILE A 136 -13.38 16.19 -12.68
C ILE A 136 -12.14 16.30 -11.80
N GLN A 137 -11.15 17.07 -12.26
CA GLN A 137 -10.03 17.51 -11.43
C GLN A 137 -10.38 18.86 -10.82
N TYR A 138 -10.50 18.93 -9.50
CA TYR A 138 -10.98 20.08 -8.78
C TYR A 138 -9.95 20.60 -7.79
N ASN A 139 -9.59 21.88 -7.90
CA ASN A 139 -8.84 22.58 -6.88
C ASN A 139 -9.81 23.15 -5.84
N PHE A 140 -9.85 22.54 -4.66
CA PHE A 140 -10.79 22.94 -3.60
C PHE A 140 -10.30 24.13 -2.77
N ARG A 141 -9.04 24.55 -2.92
CA ARG A 141 -8.52 25.77 -2.28
C ARG A 141 -8.98 27.02 -3.01
N ASN A 142 -8.90 26.99 -4.33
CA ASN A 142 -9.28 28.11 -5.20
C ASN A 142 -10.71 27.97 -5.74
N GLU A 143 -11.37 26.86 -5.43
CA GLU A 143 -12.70 26.49 -5.91
C GLU A 143 -12.83 26.43 -7.44
N THR A 144 -11.81 25.92 -8.13
CA THR A 144 -11.75 25.90 -9.60
C THR A 144 -11.68 24.48 -10.15
N ILE A 145 -12.41 24.23 -11.24
CA ILE A 145 -12.24 23.00 -12.03
C ILE A 145 -11.00 23.19 -12.90
N ILE A 146 -9.99 22.35 -12.70
CA ILE A 146 -8.75 22.37 -13.48
C ILE A 146 -8.99 21.67 -14.82
N ASN A 147 -9.50 20.43 -14.76
CA ASN A 147 -9.77 19.59 -15.93
C ASN A 147 -11.08 18.84 -15.74
N SER A 148 -11.69 18.42 -16.85
CA SER A 148 -12.90 17.62 -16.81
C SER A 148 -12.98 16.71 -18.03
N TYR A 149 -13.03 15.40 -17.80
CA TYR A 149 -13.00 14.36 -18.83
C TYR A 149 -14.34 13.61 -18.86
N PRO A 150 -14.91 13.31 -20.03
CA PRO A 150 -16.05 12.38 -20.12
C PRO A 150 -15.67 11.04 -19.50
N PHE A 151 -16.57 10.42 -18.73
CA PHE A 151 -16.38 9.10 -18.13
C PHE A 151 -17.35 8.10 -18.77
N ASP A 152 -16.80 7.20 -19.58
CA ASP A 152 -17.58 6.27 -20.40
C ASP A 152 -17.66 4.84 -19.81
N ALA A 153 -17.20 4.65 -18.56
CA ALA A 153 -17.28 3.38 -17.85
C ALA A 153 -18.56 3.27 -16.98
N SER A 154 -18.86 2.06 -16.50
CA SER A 154 -19.97 1.85 -15.56
C SER A 154 -19.64 2.42 -14.17
N PHE A 155 -20.67 2.91 -13.49
CA PHE A 155 -20.61 3.36 -12.10
C PHE A 155 -20.96 2.24 -11.10
N ASP A 156 -21.33 1.07 -11.62
CA ASP A 156 -21.76 -0.07 -10.82
C ASP A 156 -20.60 -0.65 -10.03
N ASP A 157 -20.87 -0.95 -8.75
CA ASP A 157 -19.91 -1.57 -7.84
C ASP A 157 -18.54 -0.88 -7.77
N LEU A 158 -18.47 0.42 -8.05
CA LEU A 158 -17.25 1.21 -7.89
C LEU A 158 -16.84 1.25 -6.42
N MET A 159 -15.63 0.74 -6.16
CA MET A 159 -15.06 0.65 -4.81
C MET A 159 -14.04 1.76 -4.60
N ASP A 160 -13.16 2.04 -5.57
CA ASP A 160 -12.13 3.07 -5.40
C ASP A 160 -11.63 3.66 -6.73
N LEU A 161 -11.02 4.84 -6.64
CA LEU A 161 -10.39 5.56 -7.73
C LEU A 161 -8.98 5.99 -7.32
N LEU A 162 -8.04 5.89 -8.24
CA LEU A 162 -6.70 6.45 -8.10
C LEU A 162 -6.31 7.08 -9.44
N VAL A 163 -5.71 8.26 -9.39
CA VAL A 163 -5.08 8.89 -10.56
C VAL A 163 -3.59 9.00 -10.27
N TYR A 164 -2.77 8.46 -11.17
CA TYR A 164 -1.32 8.43 -11.03
C TYR A 164 -0.65 8.30 -12.40
N GLU A 165 0.45 9.02 -12.64
CA GLU A 165 1.22 8.98 -13.91
C GLU A 165 0.33 9.05 -15.17
N ASN A 166 -0.58 10.02 -15.20
CA ASN A 166 -1.52 10.24 -16.29
C ASN A 166 -2.43 9.03 -16.65
N LYS A 167 -2.61 8.11 -15.71
CA LYS A 167 -3.51 6.96 -15.83
C LYS A 167 -4.59 7.02 -14.75
N ILE A 168 -5.75 6.50 -15.11
CA ILE A 168 -6.90 6.39 -14.21
C ILE A 168 -7.04 4.91 -13.83
N TYR A 169 -6.99 4.65 -12.54
CA TYR A 169 -7.13 3.33 -11.96
C TYR A 169 -8.50 3.24 -11.30
N ILE A 170 -9.28 2.25 -11.72
CA ILE A 170 -10.63 2.01 -11.22
C ILE A 170 -10.66 0.65 -10.57
N LEU A 171 -11.18 0.61 -9.34
CA LEU A 171 -11.43 -0.63 -8.62
C LEU A 171 -12.94 -0.80 -8.48
N THR A 172 -13.45 -1.93 -8.93
CA THR A 172 -14.79 -2.40 -8.58
C THR A 172 -14.71 -3.54 -7.58
N ARG A 173 -15.85 -4.06 -7.14
CA ARG A 173 -15.89 -5.27 -6.32
C ARG A 173 -15.27 -6.49 -7.04
N GLN A 174 -15.31 -6.51 -8.38
CA GLN A 174 -15.04 -7.69 -9.19
C GLN A 174 -13.85 -7.53 -10.17
N ALA A 175 -13.39 -6.31 -10.39
CA ALA A 175 -12.35 -6.03 -11.38
C ALA A 175 -11.47 -4.85 -10.96
N PHE A 176 -10.23 -4.90 -11.41
CA PHE A 176 -9.29 -3.78 -11.42
C PHE A 176 -9.02 -3.41 -12.88
N SER A 177 -9.16 -2.14 -13.21
CA SER A 177 -9.04 -1.64 -14.58
C SER A 177 -8.23 -0.37 -14.64
N VAL A 178 -7.46 -0.20 -15.72
CA VAL A 178 -6.59 0.95 -15.97
C VAL A 178 -6.98 1.60 -17.29
N TYR A 179 -7.10 2.93 -17.29
CA TYR A 179 -7.56 3.71 -18.42
C TYR A 179 -6.65 4.91 -18.69
N THR A 180 -6.67 5.39 -19.93
CA THR A 180 -6.21 6.73 -20.28
C THR A 180 -7.25 7.78 -19.87
N PHE A 181 -6.91 9.07 -19.88
CA PHE A 181 -7.88 10.17 -19.69
C PHE A 181 -8.92 10.29 -20.81
N LYS A 182 -8.74 9.58 -21.93
CA LYS A 182 -9.77 9.41 -22.97
C LYS A 182 -10.69 8.21 -22.70
N PHE A 183 -10.54 7.58 -21.53
CA PHE A 183 -11.25 6.35 -21.14
C PHE A 183 -11.02 5.14 -22.06
N GLU A 184 -9.89 5.12 -22.75
CA GLU A 184 -9.43 3.93 -23.45
C GLU A 184 -8.84 2.95 -22.42
N LYS A 185 -9.36 1.72 -22.39
CA LYS A 185 -8.93 0.68 -21.45
C LYS A 185 -7.56 0.13 -21.85
N ILE A 186 -6.60 0.25 -20.94
CA ILE A 186 -5.21 -0.22 -21.11
C ILE A 186 -5.05 -1.63 -20.55
N PHE A 187 -5.63 -1.88 -19.37
CA PHE A 187 -5.48 -3.14 -18.65
C PHE A 187 -6.76 -3.44 -17.85
N GLU A 188 -7.07 -4.71 -17.69
CA GLU A 188 -8.13 -5.19 -16.81
C GLU A 188 -7.78 -6.58 -16.28
N ALA A 189 -8.00 -6.78 -14.98
CA ALA A 189 -7.86 -8.06 -14.33
C ALA A 189 -9.01 -8.29 -13.35
N PRO A 190 -9.51 -9.54 -13.23
CA PRO A 190 -10.51 -9.86 -12.22
C PRO A 190 -9.92 -9.73 -10.81
N VAL A 191 -10.72 -9.22 -9.88
CA VAL A 191 -10.38 -9.08 -8.46
C VAL A 191 -11.58 -9.54 -7.65
N GLU A 192 -11.34 -10.34 -6.62
CA GLU A 192 -12.43 -10.76 -5.75
C GLU A 192 -12.56 -9.82 -4.53
N ASN A 193 -13.72 -9.19 -4.39
CA ASN A 193 -14.03 -8.29 -3.27
C ASN A 193 -13.01 -7.13 -3.14
N GLY A 194 -12.77 -6.42 -4.24
CA GLY A 194 -11.97 -5.19 -4.25
C GLY A 194 -12.50 -4.17 -3.23
N LYS A 195 -11.59 -3.45 -2.57
CA LYS A 195 -11.95 -2.53 -1.48
C LYS A 195 -11.30 -1.15 -1.62
N ARG A 196 -9.97 -1.11 -1.78
CA ARG A 196 -9.23 0.14 -1.97
C ARG A 196 -7.90 -0.06 -2.69
N PHE A 197 -7.39 1.03 -3.22
CA PHE A 197 -6.00 1.15 -3.64
C PHE A 197 -5.10 1.56 -2.46
N ARG A 198 -3.83 1.19 -2.55
CA ARG A 198 -2.74 1.77 -1.77
C ARG A 198 -1.56 2.00 -2.70
N ARG A 199 -1.05 3.24 -2.76
CA ARG A 199 0.13 3.57 -3.56
C ARG A 199 1.37 3.52 -2.69
N GLU A 200 2.36 2.73 -3.05
CA GLU A 200 3.67 2.67 -2.40
C GLU A 200 4.74 3.05 -3.41
N ASN A 201 5.09 4.34 -3.44
CA ASN A 201 5.93 4.93 -4.49
C ASN A 201 5.35 4.57 -5.86
N GLU A 202 6.11 3.90 -6.71
CA GLU A 202 5.71 3.50 -8.06
C GLU A 202 4.75 2.30 -8.09
N PHE A 203 4.51 1.64 -6.95
CA PHE A 203 3.66 0.46 -6.91
C PHE A 203 2.23 0.82 -6.53
N ILE A 204 1.28 0.22 -7.25
CA ILE A 204 -0.13 0.26 -6.90
C ILE A 204 -0.51 -1.10 -6.35
N LEU A 205 -1.00 -1.09 -5.13
CA LEU A 205 -1.55 -2.25 -4.45
C LEU A 205 -3.07 -2.19 -4.48
N VAL A 206 -3.70 -3.33 -4.73
CA VAL A 206 -5.13 -3.53 -4.59
C VAL A 206 -5.37 -4.33 -3.32
N ILE A 207 -6.05 -3.69 -2.36
CA ILE A 207 -6.48 -4.31 -1.12
C ILE A 207 -7.87 -4.88 -1.34
N THR A 208 -8.04 -6.17 -1.09
CA THR A 208 -9.35 -6.84 -1.05
C THR A 208 -9.74 -7.11 0.41
N ASN A 209 -10.80 -7.88 0.64
CA ASN A 209 -11.15 -8.31 2.00
C ASN A 209 -10.06 -9.17 2.65
N ASN A 210 -9.38 -10.02 1.86
CA ASN A 210 -8.56 -11.12 2.37
C ASN A 210 -7.24 -11.32 1.60
N THR A 211 -6.98 -10.50 0.57
CA THR A 211 -5.74 -10.54 -0.22
C THR A 211 -5.21 -9.14 -0.50
N ILE A 212 -3.93 -9.07 -0.79
CA ILE A 212 -3.28 -7.88 -1.32
C ILE A 212 -2.59 -8.27 -2.62
N LEU A 213 -2.96 -7.56 -3.68
CA LEU A 213 -2.41 -7.75 -5.02
C LEU A 213 -1.53 -6.56 -5.38
N LYS A 214 -0.40 -6.80 -6.00
CA LYS A 214 0.49 -5.80 -6.56
C LYS A 214 0.27 -5.74 -8.07
N TYR A 215 -0.01 -4.56 -8.59
CA TYR A 215 -0.08 -4.34 -10.03
C TYR A 215 1.33 -4.25 -10.62
N ILE A 216 1.59 -5.07 -11.64
CA ILE A 216 2.74 -4.94 -12.52
C ILE A 216 2.23 -4.31 -13.83
N PRO A 217 2.65 -3.07 -14.15
CA PRO A 217 2.14 -2.32 -15.28
C PRO A 217 2.02 -3.15 -16.56
N GLU A 218 0.80 -3.18 -17.10
CA GLU A 218 0.45 -3.79 -18.39
C GLU A 218 0.77 -5.29 -18.50
N LYS A 219 1.03 -5.97 -17.39
CA LYS A 219 1.36 -7.40 -17.35
C LYS A 219 0.36 -8.21 -16.56
N GLU A 220 0.37 -8.05 -15.24
CA GLU A 220 -0.40 -8.92 -14.35
C GLU A 220 -0.61 -8.31 -12.97
N MET A 221 -1.44 -8.99 -12.18
CA MET A 221 -1.64 -8.72 -10.76
C MET A 221 -0.99 -9.85 -9.95
N VAL A 222 0.08 -9.53 -9.22
CA VAL A 222 0.80 -10.50 -8.40
C VAL A 222 0.27 -10.46 -6.98
N LYS A 223 -0.20 -11.59 -6.47
CA LYS A 223 -0.63 -11.70 -5.06
C LYS A 223 0.59 -11.67 -4.14
N ILE A 224 0.63 -10.72 -3.22
CA ILE A 224 1.73 -10.55 -2.25
C ILE A 224 1.33 -10.92 -0.82
N PHE A 225 0.04 -10.99 -0.54
CA PHE A 225 -0.51 -11.46 0.73
C PHE A 225 -1.87 -12.11 0.51
N GLN A 226 -2.14 -13.19 1.24
CA GLN A 226 -3.46 -13.82 1.27
C GLN A 226 -3.65 -14.61 2.56
N ASP A 227 -4.82 -14.47 3.15
CA ASP A 227 -5.34 -15.36 4.16
C ASP A 227 -6.84 -15.57 3.88
N PRO A 228 -7.29 -16.75 3.41
CA PRO A 228 -8.69 -17.00 3.10
C PRO A 228 -9.66 -16.81 4.28
N GLU A 229 -9.19 -16.93 5.52
CA GLU A 229 -9.98 -16.75 6.74
C GLU A 229 -9.99 -15.30 7.24
N ALA A 230 -9.15 -14.43 6.65
CA ALA A 230 -9.15 -13.02 6.97
C ALA A 230 -10.44 -12.33 6.48
N ARG A 231 -10.99 -11.52 7.38
CA ARG A 231 -12.17 -10.69 7.11
C ARG A 231 -11.78 -9.32 6.56
N ILE A 232 -10.68 -8.78 7.06
CA ILE A 232 -10.11 -7.51 6.64
C ILE A 232 -8.60 -7.69 6.58
N VAL A 233 -7.98 -7.23 5.50
CA VAL A 233 -6.53 -7.09 5.40
C VAL A 233 -6.17 -5.63 5.14
N ASP A 234 -4.98 -5.25 5.57
CA ASP A 234 -4.32 -4.01 5.18
C ASP A 234 -2.80 -4.17 5.22
N LYS A 235 -2.10 -3.16 4.74
CA LYS A 235 -0.64 -3.10 4.78
C LYS A 235 -0.20 -1.69 5.14
N ASN A 236 0.88 -1.58 5.92
CA ASN A 236 1.70 -0.38 6.00
C ASN A 236 3.08 -0.63 5.38
N THR A 237 4.00 0.33 5.45
CA THR A 237 5.34 0.16 4.84
C THR A 237 6.14 -1.01 5.45
N LEU A 238 5.89 -1.37 6.70
CA LEU A 238 6.69 -2.36 7.46
C LEU A 238 6.00 -3.71 7.67
N SER A 239 4.68 -3.81 7.50
CA SER A 239 3.91 -4.98 7.91
C SER A 239 2.59 -5.16 7.18
N TYR A 240 2.14 -6.41 7.12
CA TYR A 240 0.76 -6.77 6.80
C TYR A 240 -0.06 -6.88 8.07
N PHE A 241 -1.34 -6.52 7.97
CA PHE A 241 -2.31 -6.56 9.05
C PHE A 241 -3.53 -7.34 8.59
N GLU A 242 -4.10 -8.16 9.47
CA GLU A 242 -5.37 -8.82 9.19
C GLU A 242 -6.25 -8.96 10.43
N ILE A 243 -7.56 -8.94 10.22
CA ILE A 243 -8.54 -9.29 11.24
C ILE A 243 -9.16 -10.64 10.86
N LYS A 244 -8.91 -11.67 11.67
CA LYS A 244 -9.56 -12.99 11.57
C LYS A 244 -9.95 -13.49 12.95
N ALA A 245 -11.08 -14.19 13.05
CA ALA A 245 -11.63 -14.67 14.31
C ALA A 245 -11.68 -13.59 15.43
N ASN A 246 -12.03 -12.34 15.08
CA ASN A 246 -12.04 -11.17 15.96
C ASN A 246 -10.70 -10.81 16.63
N LYS A 247 -9.58 -11.28 16.08
CA LYS A 247 -8.23 -10.93 16.52
C LYS A 247 -7.50 -10.21 15.38
N LEU A 248 -6.64 -9.28 15.75
CA LEU A 248 -5.75 -8.61 14.82
C LEU A 248 -4.39 -9.31 14.83
N TYR A 249 -3.89 -9.64 13.64
CA TYR A 249 -2.57 -10.21 13.44
C TYR A 249 -1.69 -9.24 12.65
N LEU A 250 -0.41 -9.24 12.98
CA LEU A 250 0.62 -8.41 12.38
C LEU A 250 1.73 -9.31 11.84
N TYR A 251 2.12 -9.10 10.59
CA TYR A 251 3.22 -9.81 9.93
C TYR A 251 4.28 -8.81 9.48
N SER A 252 5.42 -8.79 10.17
CA SER A 252 6.55 -7.92 9.85
C SER A 252 7.23 -8.36 8.55
N LEU A 253 7.47 -7.42 7.64
CA LEU A 253 8.11 -7.67 6.35
C LEU A 253 9.60 -7.98 6.48
N GLU A 254 10.27 -7.41 7.49
CA GLU A 254 11.70 -7.66 7.74
C GLU A 254 11.96 -9.14 8.05
N LYS A 255 11.08 -9.76 8.86
CA LYS A 255 11.22 -11.16 9.29
C LYS A 255 10.77 -12.17 8.24
N ASN A 256 9.84 -11.79 7.35
CA ASN A 256 9.34 -12.68 6.31
C ASN A 256 10.39 -12.94 5.21
N ASN A 257 11.34 -12.01 4.99
CA ASN A 257 12.47 -12.25 4.09
C ASN A 257 13.45 -13.30 4.64
N GLU A 258 13.64 -13.35 5.97
CA GLU A 258 14.50 -14.35 6.62
C GLU A 258 13.86 -15.75 6.62
N ALA A 259 12.53 -15.84 6.81
CA ALA A 259 11.82 -17.12 6.78
C ALA A 259 11.81 -17.78 5.38
N GLN A 260 11.84 -16.99 4.30
CA GLN A 260 11.93 -17.51 2.93
C GLN A 260 13.35 -17.98 2.56
N LEU A 261 14.39 -17.45 3.21
CA LEU A 261 15.78 -17.91 3.03
C LEU A 261 16.06 -19.26 3.71
N GLN A 262 15.25 -19.66 4.69
CA GLN A 262 15.40 -20.91 5.45
C GLN A 262 14.66 -22.12 4.84
N GLN A 263 13.92 -21.96 3.73
CA GLN A 263 13.19 -23.04 3.06
C GLN A 263 13.79 -23.46 1.70
N LYS A 264 15.11 -23.32 1.51
CA LYS A 264 15.79 -23.96 0.37
C LYS A 264 16.26 -25.35 0.81
N PRO A 265 15.81 -26.45 0.17
CA PRO A 265 16.24 -27.79 0.58
C PRO A 265 17.75 -27.97 0.38
N GLU A 266 18.40 -28.40 1.45
CA GLU A 266 19.83 -28.71 1.54
C GLU A 266 20.13 -29.95 0.67
N VAL A 267 21.06 -29.82 -0.27
CA VAL A 267 21.55 -30.92 -1.10
C VAL A 267 22.45 -31.83 -0.23
N PRO A 268 22.35 -33.16 -0.29
CA PRO A 268 23.13 -34.04 0.59
C PRO A 268 24.63 -33.97 0.30
N GLN A 269 25.43 -33.69 1.33
CA GLN A 269 26.89 -33.82 1.30
C GLN A 269 27.31 -35.29 1.20
N LYS A 270 28.24 -35.58 0.28
CA LYS A 270 29.04 -36.81 0.26
C LYS A 270 30.47 -36.48 0.69
N ASP A 271 30.98 -37.22 1.67
CA ASP A 271 32.33 -37.12 2.21
C ASP A 271 33.44 -37.54 1.19
N PRO A 272 34.70 -37.11 1.43
CA PRO A 272 35.76 -37.10 0.43
C PRO A 272 36.80 -38.22 0.60
N GLU A 273 37.32 -38.79 -0.49
CA GLU A 273 38.63 -39.44 -0.49
C GLU A 273 39.41 -39.25 -1.81
N GLN A 274 40.48 -38.46 -1.67
CA GLN A 274 41.82 -38.48 -2.30
C GLN A 274 42.06 -38.86 -3.77
N GLY A 275 42.72 -37.94 -4.49
CA GLY A 275 43.45 -38.20 -5.73
C GLY A 275 44.14 -36.94 -6.28
N THR A 276 45.39 -36.74 -5.88
CA THR A 276 46.32 -35.62 -6.13
C THR A 276 46.57 -35.31 -7.62
N LYS A 277 46.57 -34.02 -8.02
CA LYS A 277 47.56 -33.32 -8.87
C LYS A 277 47.16 -31.84 -9.12
N GLN A 278 48.01 -30.91 -8.69
CA GLN A 278 48.11 -29.50 -9.14
C GLN A 278 49.21 -29.41 -10.22
N PRO A 279 49.45 -28.30 -10.95
CA PRO A 279 48.82 -26.97 -10.88
C PRO A 279 48.48 -26.32 -12.24
N GLU A 280 47.57 -25.33 -12.26
CA GLU A 280 47.81 -24.06 -12.96
C GLU A 280 46.80 -22.99 -12.53
N GLU A 281 47.30 -21.78 -12.38
CA GLU A 281 46.70 -20.64 -11.69
C GLU A 281 45.62 -19.94 -12.53
N THR A 282 44.49 -19.56 -11.91
CA THR A 282 43.69 -18.40 -12.34
C THR A 282 42.95 -17.84 -11.11
N PRO A 283 42.92 -16.52 -10.85
CA PRO A 283 42.42 -15.99 -9.58
C PRO A 283 40.90 -16.14 -9.45
N ALA A 284 40.45 -16.41 -8.23
CA ALA A 284 39.05 -16.44 -7.83
C ALA A 284 38.40 -15.05 -7.95
N GLU A 285 37.29 -14.94 -8.68
CA GLU A 285 36.30 -13.86 -8.47
C GLU A 285 35.19 -14.39 -7.56
N SER A 286 35.36 -14.19 -6.25
CA SER A 286 34.25 -14.15 -5.29
C SER A 286 33.73 -12.72 -5.24
N GLY A 287 32.75 -12.39 -6.09
CA GLY A 287 32.09 -11.10 -6.08
C GLY A 287 30.59 -11.25 -5.81
N SER A 288 30.07 -10.45 -4.88
CA SER A 288 28.64 -10.40 -4.58
C SER A 288 27.85 -9.92 -5.81
N GLN A 289 26.55 -10.24 -5.90
CA GLN A 289 25.71 -9.79 -7.03
C GLN A 289 25.66 -8.25 -7.16
N GLN A 290 26.00 -7.51 -6.10
CA GLN A 290 26.17 -6.06 -6.09
C GLN A 290 27.39 -5.61 -6.91
N GLU A 291 28.55 -6.26 -6.78
CA GLU A 291 29.75 -5.91 -7.56
C GLU A 291 29.58 -6.21 -9.05
N LYS A 292 28.79 -7.24 -9.41
CA LYS A 292 28.42 -7.49 -10.82
C LYS A 292 27.48 -6.43 -11.38
N LEU A 293 26.64 -5.83 -10.54
CA LEU A 293 25.75 -4.74 -10.95
C LEU A 293 26.54 -3.44 -11.13
N GLU A 294 27.46 -3.14 -10.20
CA GLU A 294 28.31 -1.95 -10.26
C GLU A 294 29.28 -1.97 -11.44
N LYS A 295 29.93 -3.11 -11.73
CA LYS A 295 30.77 -3.25 -12.93
C LYS A 295 29.96 -3.06 -14.22
N LYS A 296 28.71 -3.53 -14.25
CA LYS A 296 27.83 -3.41 -15.42
C LYS A 296 27.29 -1.99 -15.61
N THR A 297 27.04 -1.27 -14.51
CA THR A 297 26.67 0.17 -14.53
C THR A 297 27.85 1.04 -14.99
N GLN A 298 29.07 0.76 -14.52
CA GLN A 298 30.28 1.48 -14.97
C GLN A 298 30.64 1.20 -16.44
N GLU A 299 30.33 0.01 -16.95
CA GLU A 299 30.50 -0.31 -18.38
C GLU A 299 29.49 0.42 -19.28
N ILE A 300 28.29 0.70 -18.76
CA ILE A 300 27.22 1.42 -19.47
C ILE A 300 27.49 2.93 -19.45
N GLU A 301 27.94 3.49 -18.31
CA GLU A 301 28.33 4.91 -18.20
C GLU A 301 29.50 5.27 -19.13
N ASN A 302 30.48 4.37 -19.30
CA ASN A 302 31.61 4.61 -20.21
C ASN A 302 31.25 4.49 -21.70
N LYS A 303 30.13 3.82 -22.04
CA LYS A 303 29.73 3.58 -23.44
C LYS A 303 28.73 4.62 -23.98
N ASN A 304 28.02 5.36 -23.13
CA ASN A 304 27.12 6.43 -23.56
C ASN A 304 26.89 7.48 -22.46
N PRO A 305 27.68 8.58 -22.42
CA PRO A 305 27.57 9.61 -21.37
C PRO A 305 26.30 10.48 -21.48
N ALA A 306 25.39 10.23 -22.43
CA ALA A 306 24.24 11.09 -22.73
C ALA A 306 22.93 10.72 -22.00
N GLU A 307 22.90 9.67 -21.18
CA GLU A 307 21.69 9.25 -20.43
C GLU A 307 21.83 9.32 -18.89
N SER A 308 22.79 10.08 -18.35
CA SER A 308 22.83 10.36 -16.91
C SER A 308 21.96 11.58 -16.56
N SER A 309 20.67 11.35 -16.39
CA SER A 309 19.69 12.33 -15.92
C SER A 309 19.94 12.80 -14.47
N LEU A 310 20.89 12.19 -13.75
CA LEU A 310 21.28 12.57 -12.38
C LEU A 310 22.35 13.67 -12.34
N GLN A 311 23.30 13.70 -13.28
CA GLN A 311 24.28 14.80 -13.33
C GLN A 311 23.64 16.12 -13.71
N LYS A 312 22.66 16.10 -14.61
CA LYS A 312 21.85 17.28 -14.98
C LYS A 312 21.07 17.85 -13.78
N LEU A 313 20.54 16.97 -12.92
CA LEU A 313 19.83 17.38 -11.71
C LEU A 313 20.77 18.01 -10.67
N ILE A 314 22.02 17.55 -10.59
CA ILE A 314 23.02 18.10 -9.66
C ILE A 314 23.54 19.46 -10.16
N GLU A 315 23.75 19.63 -11.46
CA GLU A 315 24.10 20.93 -12.05
C GLU A 315 22.96 21.94 -11.92
N ASP A 316 21.71 21.54 -12.19
CA ASP A 316 20.54 22.44 -12.09
C ASP A 316 20.30 22.92 -10.64
N ILE A 317 20.60 22.09 -9.62
CA ILE A 317 20.52 22.49 -8.21
C ILE A 317 21.65 23.47 -7.84
N SER A 318 22.86 23.26 -8.37
CA SER A 318 24.01 24.15 -8.07
C SER A 318 23.91 25.54 -8.72
N THR A 319 23.17 25.68 -9.81
CA THR A 319 22.97 26.98 -10.48
C THR A 319 21.86 27.84 -9.85
N LEU A 320 20.92 27.22 -9.12
CA LEU A 320 19.85 27.92 -8.39
C LEU A 320 20.37 28.61 -7.11
N ASP A 321 21.37 28.05 -6.43
CA ASP A 321 22.00 28.66 -5.25
C ASP A 321 22.96 29.81 -5.58
N ALA A 322 23.35 29.98 -6.85
CA ALA A 322 24.21 31.07 -7.31
C ALA A 322 23.44 32.30 -7.86
N ALA A 323 22.12 32.20 -8.05
CA ALA A 323 21.27 33.28 -8.58
C ALA A 323 20.44 34.00 -7.49
N GLY A 324 20.63 33.63 -6.22
CA GLY A 324 20.01 34.26 -5.05
C GLY A 324 21.03 35.01 -4.19
N ASN A 325 21.66 36.05 -4.75
CA ASN A 325 22.33 37.12 -4.01
C ASN A 325 22.12 38.46 -4.72
#